data_AF-A0A3S3QVZ6-F1
#
_entry.id   AF-A0A3S3QVZ6-F1
#
_cell.length_a   1.000
_cell.length_b   1.000
_cell.length_c   1.000
_cell.angle_alpha   90.00
_cell.angle_beta   90.00
_cell.angle_gamma   90.00
#
_symmetry.space_group_name_H-M   'P 1'
#
loop_
_entity.id
_entity.type
_entity.pdbx_description
1 polymer ?
#
loop_
_entity_poly.entity_id
_entity_poly.type
_entity_poly.pdbx_seq_one_letter_code
_entity_poly.pdbx_strand_id
1 'polypeptide(L)' 'MSEFQQKCSILGRDCLAPDIFRLTLQAPKIAADARPGQFVMVRVIDGLDPLLRRPFSIHRSFADGNISLL' A
#
# COMPACT_ATOMS: atom_id res chain seq x y z
N MET A 1 -19.59 -6.29 5.02
CA MET A 1 -18.15 -6.61 5.19
C MET A 1 -17.38 -5.71 4.23
N SER A 2 -16.51 -4.83 4.75
CA SER A 2 -15.75 -3.91 3.91
C SER A 2 -14.79 -4.68 3.02
N GLU A 3 -14.84 -4.43 1.71
CA GLU A 3 -13.86 -4.96 0.77
C GLU A 3 -12.57 -4.13 0.91
N PHE A 4 -11.53 -4.72 1.50
CA PHE A 4 -10.22 -4.07 1.68
C PHE A 4 -9.30 -4.23 0.46
N GLN A 5 -9.84 -4.63 -0.69
CA GLN A 5 -9.10 -4.72 -1.94
C GLN A 5 -9.50 -3.58 -2.87
N GLN A 6 -8.51 -2.84 -3.35
CA GLN A 6 -8.72 -1.79 -4.35
C GLN A 6 -7.51 -1.73 -5.29
N LYS A 7 -7.76 -1.35 -6.54
CA LYS A 7 -6.69 -0.92 -7.45
C LYS A 7 -6.29 0.50 -7.05
N CYS A 8 -5.00 0.72 -6.86
CA CYS A 8 -4.43 1.99 -6.41
C CYS A 8 -3.42 2.49 -7.43
N SER A 9 -3.34 3.81 -7.58
CA SER A 9 -2.27 4.47 -8.33
C SER A 9 -1.10 4.76 -7.39
N ILE A 10 0.12 4.59 -7.90
CA ILE A 10 1.34 5.05 -7.21
C ILE A 10 1.46 6.56 -7.44
N LEU A 11 1.45 7.33 -6.35
CA LEU A 11 1.62 8.78 -6.37
C LEU A 11 3.09 9.19 -6.21
N GLY A 12 3.90 8.35 -5.56
CA GLY A 12 5.31 8.66 -5.32
C GLY A 12 6.14 7.44 -4.96
N ARG A 13 7.44 7.53 -5.28
CA ARG A 13 8.46 6.52 -4.95
C ARG A 13 9.73 7.23 -4.50
N ASP A 14 9.96 7.24 -3.19
CA ASP A 14 11.15 7.83 -2.59
C ASP A 14 12.21 6.74 -2.35
N CYS A 15 13.46 6.97 -2.77
CA CYS A 15 14.60 6.14 -2.39
C CYS A 15 15.12 6.61 -1.03
N LEU A 16 15.05 5.76 -0.01
CA LEU A 16 15.54 6.10 1.34
C LEU A 16 16.97 5.60 1.56
N ALA A 17 17.31 4.46 0.97
CA ALA A 17 18.62 3.82 1.01
C ALA A 17 18.73 2.84 -0.17
N PRO A 18 19.93 2.26 -0.46
CA PRO A 18 20.04 1.18 -1.44
C PRO A 18 19.01 0.08 -1.19
N ASP A 19 18.24 -0.26 -2.22
CA ASP A 19 17.16 -1.25 -2.20
C ASP A 19 15.98 -1.00 -1.24
N ILE A 20 15.91 0.18 -0.59
CA ILE A 20 14.82 0.56 0.31
C ILE A 20 14.07 1.76 -0.25
N PHE A 21 12.81 1.51 -0.60
CA PHE A 21 11.93 2.52 -1.19
C PHE A 21 10.68 2.70 -0.34
N ARG A 22 10.25 3.95 -0.18
CA ARG A 22 8.93 4.29 0.33
C ARG A 22 8.00 4.58 -0.84
N LEU A 23 6.86 3.90 -0.85
CA LEU A 23 5.83 4.09 -1.87
C LEU A 23 4.64 4.84 -1.29
N THR A 24 4.14 5.84 -2.00
CA THR A 24 2.88 6.52 -1.65
C THR A 24 1.80 6.11 -2.65
N LEU A 25 0.67 5.63 -2.14
CA LEU A 25 -0.45 5.10 -2.91
C LEU A 25 -1.71 5.90 -2.61
N GLN A 26 -2.53 6.14 -3.63
CA GLN A 26 -3.88 6.65 -3.45
C GLN A 26 -4.82 5.51 -3.11
N ALA A 27 -5.30 5.47 -1.86
CA ALA A 27 -6.01 4.33 -1.31
C ALA A 27 -7.10 4.75 -0.30
N PRO A 28 -8.09 5.56 -0.70
CA PRO A 28 -8.96 6.29 0.23
C PRO A 28 -9.72 5.39 1.21
N LYS A 29 -10.20 4.23 0.76
CA LYS A 29 -10.90 3.25 1.62
C LYS A 29 -9.98 2.64 2.68
N ILE A 30 -8.76 2.25 2.29
CA ILE A 30 -7.77 1.69 3.22
C ILE A 30 -7.27 2.77 4.17
N ALA A 31 -7.00 3.98 3.68
CA ALA A 31 -6.52 5.10 4.49
C ALA A 31 -7.51 5.47 5.61
N ALA A 32 -8.82 5.46 5.31
CA ALA A 32 -9.87 5.77 6.27
C ALA A 32 -9.94 4.78 7.45
N ASP A 33 -9.65 3.50 7.20
CA ASP A 33 -9.74 2.43 8.21
C ASP A 33 -8.37 2.06 8.82
N ALA A 34 -7.27 2.60 8.29
CA ALA A 34 -5.91 2.23 8.70
C ALA A 34 -5.60 2.62 10.16
N ARG A 35 -5.02 1.67 10.89
CA ARG A 35 -4.56 1.82 12.27
C ARG A 35 -3.08 1.43 12.39
N PRO A 36 -2.34 1.99 13.36
CA PRO A 36 -0.95 1.62 13.61
C PRO A 36 -0.78 0.10 13.81
N GLY A 37 0.28 -0.46 13.20
CA GLY A 37 0.59 -1.89 13.26
C GLY A 37 -0.08 -2.75 12.19
N GLN A 38 -0.92 -2.18 11.31
CA GLN A 38 -1.52 -2.90 10.20
C GLN A 38 -0.63 -2.92 8.95
N PHE A 39 -0.91 -3.88 8.08
CA PHE A 39 -0.23 -4.08 6.80
C PHE A 39 -1.25 -4.29 5.69
N VAL A 40 -0.81 -4.11 4.44
CA VAL A 40 -1.60 -4.39 3.23
C VAL A 40 -0.93 -5.48 2.41
N MET A 41 -1.75 -6.27 1.72
CA MET A 41 -1.29 -7.30 0.80
C MET A 41 -1.21 -6.75 -0.63
N VAL A 42 -0.01 -6.42 -1.09
CA VAL A 42 0.24 -5.79 -2.39
C VAL A 42 0.33 -6.86 -3.49
N ARG A 43 -0.45 -6.65 -4.56
CA ARG A 43 -0.37 -7.40 -5.81
C ARG A 43 0.11 -6.46 -6.92
N VAL A 44 1.12 -6.88 -7.68
CA VAL A 44 1.77 -6.03 -8.70
C VAL A 44 1.32 -6.34 -10.13
N ILE A 45 0.74 -7.52 -10.38
CA ILE A 45 0.26 -7.93 -11.70
C ILE A 45 -1.12 -8.58 -11.63
N ASP A 46 -1.85 -8.48 -12.73
CA ASP A 46 -3.04 -9.30 -12.98
C ASP A 46 -2.57 -10.65 -13.57
N GLY A 47 -2.78 -11.76 -12.85
CA GLY A 47 -2.28 -13.09 -13.26
C GLY A 47 -1.87 -14.01 -12.10
N LEU A 48 -1.44 -15.24 -12.41
CA LEU A 48 -1.08 -16.26 -11.41
C LEU A 48 0.41 -16.31 -11.08
N ASP A 49 1.27 -15.55 -11.76
CA ASP A 49 2.72 -15.57 -11.53
C ASP A 49 3.31 -14.15 -11.44
N PRO A 50 3.56 -13.61 -10.24
CA PRO A 50 3.49 -14.27 -8.93
C PRO A 50 2.06 -14.41 -8.38
N LEU A 51 1.73 -15.61 -7.85
CA LEU A 51 0.43 -15.91 -7.25
C LEU A 51 0.21 -15.17 -5.93
N LEU A 52 1.28 -15.09 -5.13
CA LEU A 52 1.22 -14.58 -3.77
C LEU A 52 1.39 -13.06 -3.75
N ARG A 53 0.54 -12.40 -2.96
CA ARG A 53 0.69 -10.98 -2.62
C ARG A 53 1.82 -10.81 -1.62
N ARG A 54 2.46 -9.65 -1.62
CA ARG A 54 3.52 -9.31 -0.67
C ARG A 54 2.95 -8.43 0.45
N PRO A 55 3.14 -8.80 1.72
CA PRO A 55 2.73 -7.96 2.84
C PRO A 55 3.68 -6.77 2.97
N PHE A 56 3.13 -5.56 3.05
CA PHE A 56 3.87 -4.33 3.35
C PHE A 56 3.21 -3.57 4.49
N SER A 57 4.02 -3.03 5.39
CA SER A 57 3.50 -2.30 6.54
C SER A 57 2.96 -0.95 6.10
N ILE A 58 1.86 -0.50 6.72
CA ILE A 58 1.38 0.87 6.54
C ILE A 58 2.27 1.77 7.39
N HIS A 59 3.21 2.46 6.75
CA HIS A 59 4.11 3.39 7.43
C HIS A 59 3.37 4.65 7.91
N ARG A 60 2.41 5.15 7.12
CA ARG A 60 1.58 6.32 7.44
C ARG A 60 0.30 6.30 6.62
N SER A 61 -0.81 6.73 7.21
CA SER A 61 -2.03 7.14 6.51
C SER A 61 -2.16 8.67 6.54
N PHE A 62 -2.70 9.23 5.47
CA PHE A 62 -2.90 10.66 5.30
C PHE A 62 -4.40 10.97 5.23
N ALA A 63 -4.80 12.18 5.64
CA ALA A 63 -6.20 12.59 5.69
C ALA A 63 -6.84 12.74 4.29
N ASP A 64 -6.03 12.90 3.24
CA ASP A 64 -6.45 13.01 1.84
C ASP A 64 -6.73 11.64 1.18
N GLY A 65 -6.68 10.56 1.95
CA GLY A 65 -6.94 9.21 1.45
C GLY A 65 -5.70 8.50 0.90
N ASN A 66 -4.51 9.03 1.14
CA ASN A 66 -3.26 8.40 0.75
C ASN A 66 -2.69 7.51 1.87
N ILE A 67 -1.88 6.51 1.49
CA ILE A 67 -1.06 5.75 2.42
C ILE A 67 0.37 5.65 1.91
N SER A 68 1.34 5.63 2.81
CA SER A 68 2.72 5.28 2.48
C SER A 68 3.08 3.89 3.00
N LEU A 69 3.75 3.10 2.18
CA LEU A 69 4.25 1.75 2.50
C LEU A 69 5.76 1.75 2.67
N LEU A 70 6.24 0.94 3.61
CA LEU A 70 7.65 0.64 3.84
C LEU A 70 7.82 -0.86 4.15
#